data_AF-A0A2M7X6L4-F1
#
_entry.id   AF-A0A2M7X6L4-F1
#
_cell.length_a   1.000
_cell.length_b   1.000
_cell.length_c   1.000
_cell.angle_alpha   90.00
_cell.angle_beta   90.00
_cell.angle_gamma   90.00
#
_symmetry.space_group_name_H-M   'P 1'
#
loop_
_entity.id
_entity.type
_entity.pdbx_description
1 polymer ?
#
loop_
_entity_poly.entity_id
_entity_poly.type
_entity_poly.pdbx_seq_one_letter_code
_entity_poly.pdbx_strand_id
1 'polypeptide(L)'
;LWGLTAPALQGLMTERLNASDQGKLQGANNSMMGIAGMIGPLLFTHVFAVAIRPGQAWHLPGAPMLLAALMMAFALALAWRVAHKMLAASAPLTAPEVVSAAL
;
A
#
# COMPACT_ATOMS: atom_id res chain seq x y z
N LEU A 1 15.69 -2.98 5.67
CA LEU A 1 14.83 -2.75 4.49
C LEU A 1 14.03 -1.44 4.63
N TRP A 2 13.18 -1.32 5.66
CA TRP A 2 12.25 -0.19 5.85
C TRP A 2 12.87 1.22 5.78
N GLY A 3 14.08 1.41 6.32
CA GLY A 3 14.75 2.72 6.37
C GLY A 3 15.18 3.30 5.02
N LEU A 4 15.26 2.49 3.96
CA LEU A 4 15.63 2.94 2.61
C LEU A 4 14.42 2.97 1.67
N THR A 5 13.51 2.00 1.81
CA THR A 5 12.38 1.84 0.89
C THR A 5 11.32 2.93 1.06
N ALA A 6 11.02 3.33 2.30
CA ALA A 6 10.03 4.36 2.57
C ALA A 6 10.35 5.74 1.96
N PRO A 7 11.56 6.32 2.16
CA PRO A 7 11.91 7.61 1.56
C PRO A 7 12.03 7.53 0.04
N ALA A 8 12.54 6.41 -0.52
CA ALA A 8 12.60 6.21 -1.97
C ALA A 8 11.19 6.21 -2.61
N LEU A 9 10.24 5.52 -1.98
CA LEU A 9 8.85 5.50 -2.43
C LEU A 9 8.17 6.87 -2.29
N GLN A 10 8.43 7.59 -1.19
CA GLN A 10 7.91 8.96 -1.05
C GLN A 10 8.44 9.87 -2.15
N GLY A 11 9.74 9.81 -2.47
CA GLY A 11 10.34 10.58 -3.55
C GLY A 11 9.64 10.35 -4.89
N LEU A 12 9.45 9.08 -5.27
CA LEU A 12 8.73 8.70 -6.50
C LEU A 12 7.28 9.18 -6.53
N MET A 13 6.58 9.21 -5.39
CA MET A 13 5.20 9.72 -5.32
C MET A 13 5.15 11.25 -5.44
N THR A 14 6.08 11.96 -4.80
CA THR A 14 6.12 13.42 -4.80
C THR A 14 6.60 14.02 -6.12
N GLU A 15 7.44 13.31 -6.88
CA GLU A 15 7.95 13.75 -8.19
C GLU A 15 6.83 13.95 -9.22
N ARG A 16 5.71 13.21 -9.06
CA ARG A 16 4.54 13.29 -9.94
C ARG A 16 3.50 14.33 -9.51
N LEU A 17 3.77 15.11 -8.47
CA LEU A 17 2.84 16.06 -7.88
C LEU A 17 3.45 17.46 -7.75
N ASN A 18 2.63 18.48 -8.01
CA ASN A 18 3.00 19.87 -7.71
C ASN A 18 3.11 20.08 -6.20
N ALA A 19 3.91 21.05 -5.77
CA ALA A 19 4.11 21.36 -4.35
C ALA A 19 2.79 21.60 -3.58
N SER A 20 1.78 22.14 -4.24
CA SER A 20 0.44 22.38 -3.69
C SER A 20 -0.36 21.11 -3.36
N ASP A 21 -0.02 19.95 -3.96
CA ASP A 21 -0.75 18.69 -3.77
C ASP A 21 -0.04 17.71 -2.83
N GLN A 22 1.22 17.97 -2.49
CA GLN A 22 1.99 17.13 -1.58
C GLN A 22 1.40 17.08 -0.16
N GLY A 23 0.83 18.21 0.32
CA GLY A 23 0.14 18.26 1.61
C GLY A 23 -1.11 17.36 1.66
N LYS A 24 -1.82 17.21 0.53
CA LYS A 24 -2.98 16.32 0.42
C LYS A 24 -2.56 14.85 0.46
N LEU A 25 -1.49 14.50 -0.27
CA LEU A 25 -0.93 13.14 -0.27
C LEU A 25 -0.46 12.75 1.14
N GLN A 26 0.32 13.62 1.80
CA GLN A 26 0.82 13.38 3.15
C GLN A 26 -0.33 13.32 4.17
N GLY A 27 -1.30 14.21 4.06
CA GLY A 27 -2.52 14.19 4.87
C GLY A 27 -3.28 12.87 4.74
N ALA A 28 -3.52 12.42 3.50
CA ALA A 28 -4.19 11.14 3.24
C ALA A 28 -3.41 9.95 3.82
N ASN A 29 -2.08 9.91 3.63
CA ASN A 29 -1.24 8.87 4.21
C ASN A 29 -1.29 8.85 5.74
N ASN A 30 -1.17 10.01 6.37
CA ASN A 30 -1.21 10.13 7.82
C ASN A 30 -2.60 9.78 8.38
N SER A 31 -3.68 10.18 7.72
CA SER A 31 -5.04 9.80 8.10
C SER A 31 -5.25 8.29 8.03
N MET A 32 -4.80 7.63 6.95
CA MET A 32 -4.86 6.16 6.85
C MET A 32 -4.07 5.49 7.96
N MET A 33 -2.86 6.00 8.25
CA MET A 33 -2.01 5.46 9.30
C MET A 33 -2.64 5.65 10.69
N GLY A 34 -3.30 6.78 10.95
CA GLY A 34 -4.06 7.04 12.17
C GLY A 34 -5.25 6.10 12.35
N ILE A 35 -6.05 5.89 11.29
CA ILE A 35 -7.17 4.94 11.30
C ILE A 35 -6.66 3.52 11.55
N ALA A 36 -5.60 3.11 10.85
CA ALA A 36 -4.98 1.80 11.06
C ALA A 36 -4.43 1.65 12.49
N GLY A 37 -3.85 2.71 13.06
CA GLY A 37 -3.37 2.73 14.44
C GLY A 37 -4.49 2.60 15.49
N MET A 38 -5.69 3.10 15.18
CA MET A 38 -6.85 2.96 16.06
C MET A 38 -7.48 1.56 15.97
N ILE A 39 -7.64 1.05 14.74
CA ILE A 39 -8.34 -0.23 14.49
C ILE A 39 -7.43 -1.43 14.77
N GLY A 40 -6.14 -1.32 14.46
CA GLY A 40 -5.16 -2.40 14.55
C GLY A 40 -5.16 -3.08 15.92
N PRO A 41 -4.86 -2.37 17.02
CA PRO A 41 -4.85 -2.97 18.35
C PRO A 41 -6.14 -3.71 18.68
N LEU A 42 -7.31 -3.12 18.38
CA LEU A 42 -8.62 -3.74 18.65
C LEU A 42 -8.81 -5.02 17.85
N LEU A 43 -8.51 -5.01 16.55
CA LEU A 43 -8.67 -6.17 15.67
C LEU A 43 -7.73 -7.31 16.08
N PHE A 44 -6.44 -7.04 16.23
CA PHE A 44 -5.45 -8.08 16.52
C PHE A 44 -5.60 -8.64 17.94
N THR A 45 -5.95 -7.80 18.92
CA THR A 45 -6.22 -8.28 20.29
C THR A 45 -7.50 -9.12 20.36
N HIS A 46 -8.56 -8.74 19.64
CA HIS A 46 -9.79 -9.52 19.59
C HIS A 46 -9.56 -10.90 18.95
N VAL A 47 -8.87 -10.93 17.81
CA VAL A 47 -8.51 -12.19 17.13
C VAL A 47 -7.65 -13.07 18.02
N PHE A 48 -6.67 -12.49 18.72
CA PHE A 48 -5.86 -13.23 19.68
C PHE A 48 -6.71 -13.82 20.81
N ALA A 49 -7.57 -13.01 21.43
CA ALA A 49 -8.42 -13.43 22.54
C ALA A 49 -9.36 -14.58 22.15
N VAL A 50 -9.95 -14.53 20.95
CA VAL A 50 -10.78 -15.63 20.44
C VAL A 50 -9.95 -16.88 20.17
N ALA A 51 -8.72 -16.75 19.67
CA ALA A 51 -7.87 -17.87 19.30
C ALA A 51 -7.27 -18.65 20.48
N ILE A 52 -7.26 -18.07 21.69
CA ILE A 52 -6.76 -18.72 22.92
C ILE A 52 -7.87 -19.07 23.93
N ARG A 53 -9.14 -18.96 23.52
CA ARG A 53 -10.28 -19.11 24.42
C ARG A 53 -10.36 -20.56 24.96
N PRO A 54 -10.51 -20.77 26.28
CA PRO A 54 -10.68 -22.10 26.87
C PRO A 54 -11.94 -22.80 26.33
N GLY A 55 -11.82 -24.07 25.95
CA GLY A 55 -12.95 -24.89 25.44
C GLY A 55 -13.09 -24.93 23.92
N GLN A 56 -12.22 -24.25 23.17
CA GLN A 56 -12.19 -24.33 21.71
C GLN A 56 -11.23 -25.46 21.26
N ALA A 57 -11.66 -26.29 20.31
CA ALA A 57 -10.85 -27.40 19.79
C ALA A 57 -9.57 -26.92 19.06
N TRP A 58 -9.55 -25.67 18.60
CA TRP A 58 -8.41 -25.06 17.90
C TRP A 58 -7.79 -23.95 18.74
N HIS A 59 -6.66 -24.26 19.39
CA HIS A 59 -5.80 -23.29 20.06
C HIS A 59 -4.71 -22.84 19.09
N LEU A 60 -4.84 -21.63 18.54
CA LEU A 60 -3.89 -21.12 17.55
C LEU A 60 -3.44 -19.70 17.92
N PRO A 61 -2.50 -19.54 18.88
CA PRO A 61 -2.04 -18.22 19.33
C PRO A 61 -1.41 -17.39 18.19
N GLY A 62 -1.00 -18.03 17.10
CA GLY A 62 -0.51 -17.38 15.87
C GLY A 62 -1.59 -16.84 14.92
N ALA A 63 -2.88 -16.99 15.23
CA ALA A 63 -3.97 -16.51 14.39
C ALA A 63 -3.89 -15.02 14.00
N PRO A 64 -3.48 -14.08 14.89
CA PRO A 64 -3.30 -12.69 14.49
C PRO A 64 -2.19 -12.53 13.45
N MET A 65 -1.11 -13.32 13.53
CA MET A 65 -0.02 -13.28 12.55
C MET A 65 -0.48 -13.76 11.17
N LEU A 66 -1.35 -14.78 11.12
CA LEU A 66 -1.96 -15.25 9.88
C LEU A 66 -2.88 -14.19 9.27
N LEU A 67 -3.67 -13.50 10.09
CA LEU A 67 -4.47 -12.38 9.63
C LEU A 67 -3.60 -11.28 9.02
N ALA A 68 -2.50 -10.89 9.68
CA ALA A 68 -1.55 -9.93 9.13
C ALA A 68 -0.98 -10.39 7.78
N ALA A 69 -0.60 -11.66 7.66
CA ALA A 69 -0.08 -12.23 6.42
C ALA A 69 -1.12 -12.16 5.29
N LEU A 70 -2.39 -12.48 5.57
CA LEU A 70 -3.49 -12.39 4.61
C LEU A 70 -3.74 -10.94 4.17
N MET A 71 -3.74 -9.99 5.12
CA MET A 71 -3.89 -8.57 4.80
C MET A 71 -2.72 -8.05 3.94
N MET A 72 -1.50 -8.49 4.24
CA MET A 72 -0.31 -8.13 3.45
C MET A 72 -0.36 -8.71 2.04
N ALA A 73 -0.76 -9.99 1.90
CA ALA A 73 -0.94 -10.62 0.60
C ALA A 73 -2.02 -9.91 -0.23
N PHE A 74 -3.12 -9.50 0.40
CA PHE A 74 -4.17 -8.71 -0.24
C PHE A 74 -3.67 -7.34 -0.71
N ALA A 75 -2.93 -6.62 0.14
CA ALA A 75 -2.34 -5.33 -0.21
C ALA A 75 -1.35 -5.46 -1.39
N LEU A 76 -0.53 -6.50 -1.38
CA LEU A 76 0.39 -6.81 -2.48
C LEU A 76 -0.36 -7.09 -3.79
N ALA A 77 -1.42 -7.91 -3.74
CA ALA A 77 -2.25 -8.20 -4.91
C ALA A 77 -2.91 -6.93 -5.48
N LEU A 78 -3.39 -6.04 -4.62
CA LEU A 78 -3.96 -4.76 -5.03
C LEU A 78 -2.91 -3.86 -5.69
N ALA A 79 -1.75 -3.70 -5.04
CA ALA A 79 -0.65 -2.89 -5.57
C ALA A 79 -0.17 -3.41 -6.93
N TRP A 80 0.00 -4.73 -7.05
CA TRP A 80 0.35 -5.40 -8.29
C TRP A 80 -0.66 -5.10 -9.40
N ARG A 81 -1.95 -5.29 -9.12
CA ARG A 81 -3.03 -5.02 -10.08
C ARG A 81 -3.02 -3.56 -10.56
N VAL A 82 -2.84 -2.61 -9.65
CA VAL A 82 -2.82 -1.17 -10.00
C VAL A 82 -1.57 -0.81 -10.80
N ALA A 83 -0.38 -1.30 -10.39
CA ALA A 83 0.88 -1.04 -11.08
C ALA A 83 0.85 -1.55 -12.53
N HIS A 84 0.31 -2.75 -12.76
CA HIS A 84 0.18 -3.29 -14.12
C HIS A 84 -0.75 -2.47 -15.01
N LYS A 85 -1.84 -1.92 -14.48
CA LYS A 85 -2.72 -1.03 -15.26
C LYS A 85 -2.01 0.25 -15.68
N MET A 86 -1.15 0.80 -14.83
CA MET A 86 -0.39 2.03 -15.12
C MET A 86 0.71 1.79 -16.17
N LEU A 87 1.40 0.65 -16.12
CA LEU A 87 2.36 0.27 -17.16
C LEU A 87 1.69 0.08 -18.53
N ALA A 88 0.53 -0.60 -18.56
CA ALA A 88 -0.21 -0.83 -19.80
C ALA A 88 -0.74 0.47 -20.44
N ALA A 89 -1.09 1.47 -19.63
CA ALA A 89 -1.56 2.78 -20.11
C ALA A 89 -0.43 3.68 -20.63
N SER A 90 0.83 3.33 -20.37
CA SER A 90 2.01 4.11 -20.76
C SER A 90 2.67 3.59 -22.05
N ALA A 91 1.97 2.75 -22.83
CA ALA A 91 2.45 2.25 -24.11
C ALA A 91 2.75 3.43 -25.07
N PRO A 92 3.86 3.41 -25.82
CA PRO A 92 4.45 4.61 -26.40
C PRO A 92 3.56 5.22 -27.48
N LEU A 93 3.39 6.54 -27.45
CA LEU A 93 3.06 7.29 -28.66
C LEU A 93 4.19 7.02 -29.66
N THR A 94 3.92 6.21 -30.67
CA THR A 94 4.79 6.03 -31.83
C THR A 94 5.00 7.40 -32.47
N ALA A 95 6.13 8.04 -32.17
CA ALA A 95 6.63 9.14 -32.99
C ALA A 95 7.13 8.56 -34.31
N PRO A 96 6.62 9.08 -35.42
CA PRO A 96 7.51 9.85 -36.27
C PRO A 96 6.81 11.11 -36.78
N GLU A 97 6.64 12.13 -35.93
CA GLU A 97 6.17 13.45 -36.39
C GLU A 97 7.06 14.62 -35.94
N VAL A 98 8.05 14.39 -35.07
CA VAL A 98 8.90 15.47 -34.52
C VAL A 98 10.10 15.82 -35.41
N VAL A 99 10.37 15.08 -36.50
CA VAL A 99 11.49 15.38 -37.43
C VAL A 99 11.07 16.34 -38.56
N SER A 100 9.78 16.51 -38.85
CA SER A 100 9.33 17.41 -39.93
C SER A 100 9.07 18.86 -39.49
N ALA A 101 9.04 19.15 -38.18
CA ALA A 101 8.84 20.50 -37.65
C ALA A 101 10.16 21.24 -37.36
N ALA A 102 11.31 20.59 -37.62
CA ALA A 102 12.65 21.13 -37.38
C ALA A 102 13.46 21.35 -38.69
N LEU A 103 12.82 21.23 -39.85
CA LEU A 103 13.33 21.62 -41.17
C LEU A 103 12.41 22.67 -41.78
#